data_AF-A0A317JUJ4-F1
#
_entry.id   AF-A0A317JUJ4-F1
#
_cell.length_a   1.000
_cell.length_b   1.000
_cell.length_c   1.000
_cell.angle_alpha   90.00
_cell.angle_beta   90.00
_cell.angle_gamma   90.00
#
_symmetry.space_group_name_H-M   'P 1'
#
loop_
_entity.id
_entity.type
_entity.pdbx_description
1 polymer ?
#
loop_
_entity_poly.entity_id
_entity_poly.type
_entity_poly.pdbx_seq_one_letter_code
_entity_poly.pdbx_strand_id
1 'polypeptide(L)'
;MSGAADARNEGHGLVGVADAGAFLARLVRLDPAAVVRLRPVPGAGRTALWARLPWGVLVVRTVAGEAPGDVTVAAAELLAELEADGGALPRRRDDRWRWPLPPVSSRAVE
;
A
#
# COMPACT_ATOMS: atom_id res chain seq x y z
N MET A 1 -15.81 14.97 -25.93
CA MET A 1 -14.61 15.48 -25.21
C MET A 1 -15.04 16.17 -23.93
N SER A 2 -15.19 15.41 -22.84
CA SER A 2 -15.15 15.93 -21.48
C SER A 2 -15.05 14.73 -20.53
N GLY A 3 -13.93 14.61 -19.83
CA GLY A 3 -13.65 13.49 -18.93
C GLY A 3 -12.35 13.70 -18.13
N ALA A 4 -12.00 14.95 -17.84
CA ALA A 4 -10.76 15.32 -17.14
C ALA A 4 -10.99 15.66 -15.65
N ALA A 5 -12.05 15.11 -15.04
CA ALA A 5 -12.52 15.52 -13.72
C ALA A 5 -12.55 14.43 -12.63
N ASP A 6 -12.08 13.20 -12.85
CA ASP A 6 -12.22 12.12 -11.84
C ASP A 6 -10.90 11.59 -11.25
N ALA A 7 -9.74 12.01 -11.77
CA ALA A 7 -8.44 11.49 -11.32
C ALA A 7 -7.91 12.10 -10.01
N ARG A 8 -8.70 12.92 -9.29
CA ARG A 8 -8.17 13.85 -8.28
C ARG A 8 -8.38 13.48 -6.82
N ASN A 9 -9.13 12.43 -6.46
CA ASN A 9 -9.09 11.91 -5.08
C ASN A 9 -9.76 10.53 -4.96
N GLU A 10 -9.25 9.52 -5.67
CA GLU A 10 -9.60 8.15 -5.31
C GLU A 10 -8.98 7.86 -3.93
N GLY A 11 -9.82 7.54 -2.95
CA GLY A 11 -9.36 7.23 -1.60
C GLY A 11 -8.49 5.97 -1.54
N HIS A 12 -7.82 5.73 -0.42
CA HIS A 12 -6.95 4.56 -0.29
C HIS A 12 -7.70 3.21 -0.27
N GLY A 13 -9.02 3.22 -0.03
CA GLY A 13 -9.91 2.05 -0.15
C GLY A 13 -9.70 0.95 0.90
N LEU A 14 -8.87 1.18 1.91
CA LEU A 14 -8.58 0.23 2.98
C LEU A 14 -9.66 0.30 4.05
N VAL A 15 -10.19 -0.85 4.43
CA VAL A 15 -11.18 -1.00 5.51
C VAL A 15 -10.56 -1.68 6.74
N GLY A 16 -9.49 -2.46 6.54
CA GLY A 16 -8.70 -3.07 7.61
C GLY A 16 -7.73 -2.08 8.27
N VAL A 17 -8.24 -0.95 8.76
CA VAL A 17 -7.45 0.19 9.27
C VAL A 17 -6.50 -0.22 10.39
N ALA A 18 -6.96 -0.99 11.38
CA ALA A 18 -6.12 -1.43 12.50
C ALA A 18 -4.92 -2.27 12.05
N ASP A 19 -5.15 -3.22 11.14
CA ASP A 19 -4.09 -4.07 10.58
C ASP A 19 -3.11 -3.27 9.72
N ALA A 20 -3.64 -2.37 8.88
CA ALA A 20 -2.84 -1.51 8.01
C ALA A 20 -1.99 -0.54 8.83
N GLY A 21 -2.60 0.17 9.79
CA GLY A 21 -1.92 1.12 10.68
C GLY A 21 -0.82 0.43 11.49
N ALA A 22 -1.09 -0.75 12.06
CA ALA A 22 -0.08 -1.49 12.81
C ALA A 22 1.11 -1.91 11.92
N PHE A 23 0.87 -2.29 10.66
CA PHE A 23 1.94 -2.60 9.70
C PHE A 23 2.75 -1.35 9.33
N LEU A 24 2.08 -0.25 8.98
CA LEU A 24 2.71 1.00 8.58
C LEU A 24 3.50 1.64 9.72
N ALA A 25 2.97 1.63 10.95
CA ALA A 25 3.69 2.12 12.13
C ALA A 25 5.01 1.38 12.37
N ARG A 26 5.05 0.07 12.10
CA ARG A 26 6.29 -0.72 12.19
C ARG A 26 7.27 -0.35 11.08
N LEU A 27 6.79 -0.12 9.86
CA LEU A 27 7.64 0.33 8.74
C LEU A 27 8.24 1.71 9.03
N VAL A 28 7.41 2.69 9.41
CA VAL A 28 7.83 4.07 9.69
C VAL A 28 8.82 4.15 10.83
N ARG A 29 8.62 3.34 11.89
CA ARG A 29 9.57 3.25 13.00
C ARG A 29 10.93 2.67 12.59
N LEU A 30 10.96 1.80 11.57
CA LEU A 30 12.18 1.21 11.06
C LEU A 30 12.90 2.15 10.07
N ASP A 31 12.13 2.76 9.18
CA ASP A 31 12.58 3.71 8.16
C ASP A 31 11.48 4.75 7.91
N PRO A 32 11.66 6.01 8.39
CA PRO A 32 10.70 7.09 8.16
C PRO A 32 10.49 7.43 6.68
N ALA A 33 11.44 7.08 5.80
CA ALA A 33 11.36 7.31 4.37
C ALA A 33 10.74 6.13 3.59
N ALA A 34 10.30 5.08 4.29
CA ALA A 34 9.74 3.88 3.68
C ALA A 34 8.55 4.21 2.77
N VAL A 35 8.52 3.55 1.61
CA VAL A 35 7.36 3.52 0.72
C VAL A 35 6.61 2.19 0.88
N VAL A 36 5.30 2.25 0.69
CA VAL A 36 4.43 1.08 0.67
C VAL A 36 3.69 1.04 -0.66
N ARG A 37 3.69 -0.14 -1.30
CA ARG A 37 2.97 -0.41 -2.53
C ARG A 37 1.69 -1.17 -2.21
N LEU A 38 0.55 -0.55 -2.49
CA LEU A 38 -0.78 -1.12 -2.38
C LEU A 38 -1.07 -1.86 -3.68
N ARG A 39 -1.44 -3.13 -3.59
CA ARG A 39 -1.83 -3.93 -4.74
C ARG A 39 -3.14 -4.68 -4.43
N PRO A 40 -4.25 -4.38 -5.13
CA PRO A 40 -5.49 -5.12 -5.00
C PRO A 40 -5.26 -6.61 -5.27
N VAL A 41 -5.93 -7.46 -4.50
CA VAL A 41 -6.00 -8.91 -4.73
C VAL A 41 -7.29 -9.18 -5.52
N PRO A 42 -7.19 -9.57 -6.80
CA PRO A 42 -8.36 -9.68 -7.67
C PRO A 42 -9.46 -10.58 -7.07
N GLY A 43 -10.69 -10.06 -7.02
CA GLY A 43 -11.87 -10.79 -6.56
C GLY A 43 -11.93 -11.09 -5.07
N ALA A 44 -10.96 -10.60 -4.27
CA ALA A 44 -10.89 -10.92 -2.84
C ALA A 44 -11.39 -9.80 -1.91
N GLY A 45 -11.58 -8.56 -2.40
CA GLY A 45 -11.87 -7.41 -1.54
C GLY A 45 -10.76 -7.13 -0.53
N ARG A 46 -9.51 -7.44 -0.91
CA ARG A 46 -8.30 -7.31 -0.10
C ARG A 46 -7.24 -6.54 -0.86
N THR A 47 -6.35 -5.89 -0.12
CA THR A 47 -5.16 -5.22 -0.66
C THR A 47 -3.92 -5.78 0.00
N ALA A 48 -2.93 -6.17 -0.82
CA ALA A 48 -1.60 -6.52 -0.34
C ALA A 48 -0.75 -5.24 -0.22
N LEU A 49 -0.23 -4.99 0.99
CA LEU A 49 0.68 -3.90 1.30
C LEU A 49 2.11 -4.43 1.25
N TRP A 50 2.86 -4.04 0.23
CA TRP A 50 4.24 -4.45 0.03
C TRP A 50 5.21 -3.36 0.47
N ALA A 51 6.27 -3.75 1.18
CA ALA A 51 7.37 -2.86 1.53
C ALA A 51 8.70 -3.61 1.45
N ARG A 52 9.78 -2.87 1.21
CA ARG A 52 11.14 -3.40 1.30
C ARG A 52 11.83 -2.79 2.51
N LEU A 53 12.41 -3.62 3.35
CA LEU A 53 13.18 -3.19 4.51
C LEU A 53 14.57 -2.70 4.09
N PRO A 54 15.27 -1.90 4.92
CA PRO A 54 16.58 -1.34 4.58
C PRO A 54 17.66 -2.38 4.21
N TRP A 55 17.59 -3.58 4.79
CA TRP A 55 18.49 -4.70 4.49
C TRP A 55 18.02 -5.59 3.33
N GLY A 56 17.03 -5.14 2.57
CA GLY A 56 16.66 -5.77 1.30
C GLY A 56 15.63 -6.89 1.35
N VAL A 57 15.02 -7.13 2.50
CA VAL A 57 13.91 -8.09 2.67
C VAL A 57 12.61 -7.46 2.18
N LEU A 58 11.84 -8.23 1.41
CA LEU A 58 10.49 -7.87 1.00
C LEU A 58 9.48 -8.42 2.02
N VAL A 59 8.59 -7.55 2.50
CA VAL A 59 7.52 -7.92 3.43
C VAL A 59 6.17 -7.56 2.83
N VAL A 60 5.15 -8.36 3.20
CA VAL A 60 3.77 -8.13 2.76
C VAL A 60 2.80 -8.31 3.91
N ARG A 61 1.78 -7.46 3.95
CA ARG A 61 0.57 -7.68 4.76
C ARG A 61 -0.67 -7.51 3.91
N THR A 62 -1.54 -8.51 3.88
CA THR A 62 -2.82 -8.43 3.18
C THR A 62 -3.92 -7.96 4.14
N VAL A 63 -4.55 -6.84 3.83
CA VAL A 63 -5.59 -6.19 4.66
C VAL A 63 -6.93 -6.13 3.93
N ALA A 64 -8.02 -5.89 4.68
CA ALA A 64 -9.35 -5.70 4.10
C ALA A 64 -9.48 -4.37 3.36
N GLY A 65 -10.28 -4.36 2.30
CA GLY A 65 -10.49 -3.19 1.44
C GLY A 65 -9.71 -3.29 0.13
N GLU A 66 -10.21 -2.59 -0.87
CA GLU A 66 -9.72 -2.62 -2.25
C GLU A 66 -9.13 -1.25 -2.60
N ALA A 67 -7.81 -1.21 -2.74
CA ALA A 67 -7.12 -0.01 -3.21
C ALA A 67 -7.57 0.34 -4.64
N PRO A 68 -7.51 1.61 -5.05
CA PRO A 68 -7.97 2.06 -6.36
C PRO A 68 -7.12 1.50 -7.53
N GLY A 69 -5.99 0.87 -7.21
CA GLY A 69 -5.13 0.23 -8.17
C GLY A 69 -3.81 -0.14 -7.54
N ASP A 70 -2.87 -0.54 -8.41
CA ASP A 70 -1.48 -0.73 -8.02
C ASP A 70 -0.80 0.63 -7.87
N VAL A 71 -0.50 1.02 -6.63
CA VAL A 71 0.01 2.36 -6.30
C VAL A 71 1.02 2.32 -5.16
N THR A 72 2.08 3.13 -5.28
CA THR A 72 3.07 3.32 -4.23
C THR A 72 2.90 4.69 -3.60
N VAL A 73 2.91 4.74 -2.26
CA VAL A 73 2.83 5.99 -1.48
C VAL A 73 3.87 5.98 -0.36
N ALA A 74 4.08 7.12 0.29
CA ALA A 74 4.89 7.16 1.52
C ALA A 74 4.14 6.45 2.66
N ALA A 75 4.82 5.58 3.39
CA ALA A 75 4.21 4.84 4.50
C ALA A 75 3.78 5.78 5.63
N ALA A 76 4.56 6.83 5.91
CA ALA A 76 4.25 7.82 6.93
C ALA A 76 3.00 8.66 6.59
N GLU A 77 2.83 9.05 5.32
CA GLU A 77 1.65 9.83 4.90
C GLU A 77 0.38 8.97 4.95
N LEU A 78 0.46 7.70 4.52
CA LEU A 78 -0.68 6.79 4.63
C LEU A 78 -1.03 6.48 6.09
N LEU A 79 -0.03 6.30 6.95
CA LEU A 79 -0.26 6.09 8.38
C LEU A 79 -0.97 7.29 9.01
N ALA A 80 -0.48 8.51 8.75
CA ALA A 80 -1.10 9.72 9.28
C ALA A 80 -2.56 9.86 8.84
N GLU A 81 -2.86 9.50 7.59
CA GLU A 81 -4.23 9.55 7.09
C GLU A 81 -5.14 8.50 7.75
N LEU A 82 -4.65 7.28 7.98
CA LEU A 82 -5.39 6.26 8.73
C LEU A 82 -5.61 6.65 10.19
N GLU A 83 -4.63 7.28 10.84
CA GLU A 83 -4.73 7.76 12.23
C GLU A 83 -5.70 8.95 12.38
N ALA A 84 -5.91 9.71 11.31
CA ALA A 84 -6.89 10.79 11.25
C ALA A 84 -8.30 10.32 10.87
N ASP A 85 -8.54 9.00 10.78
CA ASP A 85 -9.76 8.39 10.21
C ASP A 85 -10.09 8.94 8.81
N GLY A 86 -9.06 9.36 8.08
CA GLY A 86 -9.14 9.90 6.74
C GLY A 86 -9.26 8.81 5.68
N GLY A 87 -9.70 9.21 4.49
CA GLY A 87 -9.89 8.31 3.35
C GLY A 87 -8.98 8.61 2.17
N ALA A 88 -8.20 9.69 2.23
CA ALA A 88 -7.45 10.16 1.07
C ALA A 88 -6.30 9.20 0.71
N LEU A 89 -6.04 9.05 -0.59
CA LEU A 89 -4.82 8.38 -1.03
C LEU A 89 -3.69 9.42 -1.03
N PRO A 90 -2.57 9.18 -0.30
CA PRO A 90 -1.43 10.08 -0.38
C PRO A 90 -0.84 10.18 -1.79
N ARG A 91 0.02 11.18 -2.00
CA ARG A 91 0.63 11.42 -3.31
C ARG A 91 1.33 10.15 -3.82
N ARG A 92 1.03 9.75 -5.06
CA ARG A 92 1.70 8.64 -5.74
C ARG A 92 3.21 8.86 -5.85
N ARG A 93 3.98 7.82 -5.58
CA ARG A 93 5.45 7.74 -5.58
C ARG A 93 5.91 6.45 -6.27
N ASP A 94 5.25 6.08 -7.37
CA ASP A 94 5.51 4.83 -8.12
C ASP A 94 6.97 4.73 -8.61
N ASP A 95 7.60 5.88 -8.89
CA ASP A 95 9.01 6.02 -9.25
C ASP A 95 10.00 5.55 -8.15
N ARG A 96 9.53 5.50 -6.90
CA ARG A 96 10.31 5.04 -5.75
C ARG A 96 10.30 3.53 -5.60
N TRP A 97 9.35 2.84 -6.22
CA TRP A 97 9.33 1.38 -6.22
C TRP A 97 10.13 0.85 -7.41
N ARG A 98 11.23 0.13 -7.13
CA ARG A 98 12.12 -0.35 -8.19
C ARG A 98 12.21 -1.88 -8.28
N TRP A 99 11.61 -2.62 -7.33
CA TRP A 99 11.90 -4.04 -7.15
C TRP A 99 10.78 -4.94 -7.68
N PRO A 100 11.11 -6.09 -8.28
CA PRO A 100 10.10 -7.04 -8.72
C PRO A 100 9.33 -7.58 -7.51
N LEU A 101 8.03 -7.76 -7.69
CA LEU A 101 7.22 -8.55 -6.76
C LEU A 101 7.30 -10.02 -7.15
N PRO A 102 7.19 -10.95 -6.19
CA PRO A 102 7.00 -12.36 -6.48
C PRO A 102 5.81 -12.58 -7.43
N PRO A 103 5.84 -13.64 -8.26
CA PRO A 103 4.71 -13.99 -9.11
C PRO A 103 3.47 -14.25 -8.25
N VAL A 104 2.30 -14.05 -8.85
CA VAL A 104 0.99 -14.24 -8.20
C VAL A 104 0.77 -15.67 -7.71
N SER A 105 1.48 -16.64 -8.31
CA SER A 105 1.50 -18.04 -7.91
C SER A 105 2.94 -18.48 -7.69
N SER A 106 3.21 -19.07 -6.53
CA SER A 106 4.49 -19.69 -6.19
C SER A 106 4.25 -21.09 -5.61
N ARG A 107 5.21 -22.00 -5.80
CA ARG A 107 5.20 -23.31 -5.14
C ARG A 107 5.94 -23.19 -3.80
N ALA A 108 5.30 -23.61 -2.71
CA ALA A 108 5.99 -23.81 -1.44
C ALA A 108 6.97 -24.97 -1.56
N VAL A 109 8.17 -24.80 -1.03
CA VAL A 109 9.22 -25.82 -0.96
C VAL A 109 9.67 -25.88 0.49
N GLU A 110 9.68 -27.08 1.06
CA GLU A 110 10.13 -27.38 2.43
C GLU A 110 11.36 -28.28 2.37
#